data_AF-A0A4C2A1M5-F1
#
_entry.id   AF-A0A4C2A1M5-F1
#
_cell.length_a   1.000
_cell.length_b   1.000
_cell.length_c   1.000
_cell.angle_alpha   90.00
_cell.angle_beta   90.00
_cell.angle_gamma   90.00
#
_symmetry.space_group_name_H-M   'P 1'
#
loop_
_entity.id
_entity.type
_entity.pdbx_description
1 polymer ?
#
loop_
_entity_poly.entity_id
_entity_poly.type
_entity_poly.pdbx_seq_one_letter_code
_entity_poly.pdbx_strand_id
1 'polypeptide(L)'
;MGLDVGPKSRELFAEPIARAKVIVWNGPAGVFEFEKFAGGTRALMEAVVTATANGAVTIIGGGDTATCCAKWGTEDQVSHVSTGGGASLELLEGDDNL
;
A
#
# COMPACT_ATOMS: atom_id res chain seq x y z
N MET A 1 10.82 20.78 2.40
CA MET A 1 10.80 19.35 2.00
C MET A 1 9.36 18.86 2.07
N GLY A 2 8.88 18.08 1.10
CA GLY A 2 7.58 17.42 1.16
C GLY A 2 7.75 16.03 1.77
N LEU A 3 7.04 15.72 2.86
CA LEU A 3 7.22 14.49 3.65
C LEU A 3 5.98 13.58 3.68
N ASP A 4 4.84 14.09 3.20
CA ASP A 4 3.58 13.35 3.07
C ASP A 4 2.74 13.99 1.95
N VAL A 5 1.82 13.21 1.40
CA VAL A 5 0.84 13.71 0.42
C VAL A 5 -0.29 14.46 1.12
N GLY A 6 -0.68 15.59 0.53
CA GLY A 6 -1.74 16.45 1.05
C GLY A 6 -3.15 15.85 0.87
N PRO A 7 -4.17 16.43 1.54
CA PRO A 7 -5.55 15.92 1.51
C PRO A 7 -6.10 15.72 0.09
N LYS A 8 -5.81 16.65 -0.83
CA LYS A 8 -6.31 16.55 -2.21
C LYS A 8 -5.72 15.35 -2.96
N SER A 9 -4.46 15.04 -2.75
CA SER A 9 -3.82 13.85 -3.34
C SER A 9 -4.45 12.57 -2.79
N ARG A 10 -4.78 12.52 -1.50
CA ARG A 10 -5.45 11.37 -0.87
C ARG A 10 -6.80 11.09 -1.53
N GLU A 11 -7.61 12.13 -1.77
CA GLU A 11 -8.87 12.02 -2.52
C GLU A 11 -8.65 11.48 -3.94
N LEU A 12 -7.67 12.03 -4.66
CA LEU A 12 -7.34 11.61 -6.02
C LEU A 12 -6.83 10.17 -6.10
N PHE A 13 -6.20 9.66 -5.04
CA PHE A 13 -5.75 8.26 -4.97
C PHE A 13 -6.87 7.29 -4.60
N ALA A 14 -7.83 7.70 -3.78
CA ALA A 14 -8.95 6.83 -3.39
C ALA A 14 -9.81 6.42 -4.60
N GLU A 15 -9.98 7.30 -5.58
CA GLU A 15 -10.80 7.06 -6.77
C GLU A 15 -10.29 5.90 -7.66
N PRO A 16 -9.03 5.85 -8.12
CA PRO A 16 -8.51 4.70 -8.87
C PRO A 16 -8.45 3.42 -8.02
N ILE A 17 -8.14 3.52 -6.72
CA ILE A 17 -8.13 2.36 -5.81
C ILE A 17 -9.52 1.71 -5.74
N ALA A 18 -10.57 2.51 -5.57
CA ALA A 18 -11.95 2.01 -5.47
C ALA A 18 -12.44 1.29 -6.74
N ARG A 19 -11.90 1.64 -7.91
CA ARG A 19 -12.27 0.99 -9.19
C ARG A 19 -11.43 -0.24 -9.52
N ALA A 20 -10.27 -0.41 -8.91
CA ALA A 20 -9.35 -1.48 -9.23
C ALA A 20 -9.93 -2.85 -8.87
N LYS A 21 -9.62 -3.86 -9.68
CA LYS A 21 -9.93 -5.27 -9.39
C LYS A 21 -8.74 -6.04 -8.85
N VAL A 22 -7.53 -5.58 -9.18
CA VAL A 22 -6.27 -6.07 -8.65
C VAL A 22 -5.44 -4.84 -8.29
N ILE A 23 -4.88 -4.83 -7.09
CA ILE A 23 -4.02 -3.75 -6.58
C ILE A 23 -2.72 -4.40 -6.13
N VAL A 24 -1.59 -3.91 -6.64
CA VAL A 24 -0.27 -4.19 -6.10
C VAL A 24 0.26 -2.88 -5.54
N TRP A 25 0.59 -2.86 -4.24
CA TRP A 25 1.09 -1.67 -3.57
C TRP A 25 2.46 -1.90 -2.96
N ASN A 26 3.47 -1.20 -3.48
CA ASN A 26 4.84 -1.21 -3.00
C ASN A 26 5.30 0.26 -2.80
N GLY A 27 5.37 0.72 -1.56
CA GLY A 27 5.88 2.04 -1.19
C GLY A 27 4.85 2.95 -0.49
N PRO A 28 5.10 3.37 0.77
CA PRO A 28 4.28 4.36 1.46
C PRO A 28 4.19 5.71 0.73
N ALA A 29 3.11 6.48 0.96
CA ALA A 29 2.91 7.80 0.35
C ALA A 29 3.53 8.96 1.15
N GLY A 30 4.24 8.65 2.24
CA GLY A 30 4.87 9.60 3.15
C GLY A 30 5.76 8.89 4.17
N VAL A 31 6.49 9.66 4.96
CA VAL A 31 7.38 9.15 6.03
C VAL A 31 6.55 8.68 7.24
N PHE A 32 5.86 7.55 7.05
CA PHE A 32 4.79 7.04 7.92
C PHE A 32 5.26 6.68 9.35
N GLU A 33 6.56 6.55 9.57
CA GLU A 33 7.19 6.33 10.87
C GLU A 33 6.89 7.48 11.82
N PHE A 34 6.75 8.70 11.30
CA PHE A 34 6.35 9.88 12.07
C PHE A 34 4.87 10.16 11.87
N GLU A 35 4.09 10.17 12.96
CA GLU A 35 2.64 10.35 12.91
C GLU A 35 2.21 11.62 12.17
N LYS A 36 3.01 12.69 12.25
CA LYS A 36 2.76 13.96 11.53
C LYS A 36 2.77 13.81 10.00
N PHE A 37 3.38 12.76 9.47
CA PHE A 37 3.56 12.50 8.04
C PHE A 37 2.97 11.15 7.60
N ALA A 38 2.18 10.49 8.46
CA ALA A 38 1.60 9.19 8.20
C ALA A 38 0.20 9.24 7.55
N GLY A 39 -0.40 10.43 7.47
CA GLY A 39 -1.80 10.58 7.08
C GLY A 39 -2.08 10.17 5.63
N GLY A 40 -1.14 10.38 4.71
CA GLY A 40 -1.27 9.95 3.32
C GLY A 40 -1.24 8.43 3.20
N THR A 41 -0.21 7.80 3.75
CA THR A 41 -0.07 6.34 3.76
C THR A 41 -1.27 5.66 4.44
N ARG A 42 -1.75 6.21 5.57
CA ARG A 42 -2.94 5.69 6.25
C ARG A 42 -4.20 5.77 5.40
N ALA A 43 -4.43 6.90 4.72
CA ALA A 43 -5.58 7.05 3.83
C ALA A 43 -5.53 6.07 2.65
N LEU A 44 -4.34 5.79 2.11
CA LEU A 44 -4.16 4.75 1.09
C LEU A 44 -4.50 3.36 1.65
N MET A 45 -4.00 3.03 2.85
CA MET A 45 -4.31 1.75 3.49
C MET A 45 -5.81 1.55 3.68
N GLU A 46 -6.52 2.56 4.21
CA GLU A 46 -7.97 2.52 4.39
C GLU A 46 -8.72 2.31 3.06
N ALA A 47 -8.27 2.95 1.98
CA ALA A 47 -8.83 2.75 0.64
C ALA A 47 -8.57 1.34 0.10
N VAL A 48 -7.36 0.78 0.29
CA VAL A 48 -6.99 -0.57 -0.15
C VAL A 48 -7.76 -1.64 0.62
N VAL A 49 -7.89 -1.50 1.94
CA VAL A 49 -8.72 -2.38 2.78
C VAL A 49 -10.18 -2.35 2.31
N THR A 50 -10.72 -1.15 2.06
CA THR A 50 -12.09 -1.00 1.54
C THR A 50 -12.26 -1.68 0.17
N ALA A 51 -11.29 -1.53 -0.74
CA ALA A 51 -11.32 -2.20 -2.03
C ALA A 51 -11.28 -3.73 -1.89
N THR A 52 -10.47 -4.25 -0.95
CA THR A 52 -10.40 -5.68 -0.64
C THR A 52 -11.73 -6.21 -0.14
N ALA A 53 -12.37 -5.51 0.81
CA ALA A 53 -13.68 -5.86 1.33
C ALA A 53 -14.76 -5.87 0.23
N ASN A 54 -14.59 -5.06 -0.81
CA ASN A 54 -15.45 -5.01 -2.00
C ASN A 54 -15.07 -6.03 -3.10
N GLY A 55 -14.14 -6.95 -2.81
CA GLY A 55 -13.78 -8.07 -3.69
C GLY A 55 -12.61 -7.80 -4.64
N ALA A 56 -11.84 -6.73 -4.45
CA ALA A 56 -10.57 -6.58 -5.16
C ALA A 56 -9.51 -7.53 -4.57
N VAL A 57 -8.63 -8.05 -5.43
CA VAL A 57 -7.41 -8.74 -4.97
C VAL A 57 -6.36 -7.69 -4.64
N THR A 58 -5.80 -7.73 -3.44
CA THR A 58 -4.83 -6.74 -2.96
C THR A 58 -3.54 -7.40 -2.50
N ILE A 59 -2.43 -6.96 -3.06
CA ILE A 59 -1.08 -7.47 -2.81
C ILE A 59 -0.24 -6.34 -2.24
N ILE A 60 0.19 -6.49 -0.99
CA ILE A 60 1.11 -5.57 -0.33
C ILE A 60 2.53 -6.10 -0.54
N GLY A 61 3.37 -5.28 -1.16
CA GLY A 61 4.77 -5.59 -1.44
C GLY A 61 5.72 -4.61 -0.75
N GLY A 62 6.98 -5.03 -0.57
CA GLY A 62 8.03 -4.23 0.05
C GLY A 62 7.97 -4.23 1.58
N GLY A 63 9.14 -4.15 2.22
CA GLY A 63 9.27 -4.23 3.68
C GLY A 63 8.54 -3.09 4.41
N ASP A 64 8.65 -1.86 3.90
CA ASP A 64 8.02 -0.69 4.53
C ASP A 64 6.49 -0.71 4.41
N THR A 65 5.94 -1.13 3.27
CA THR A 65 4.48 -1.25 3.10
C THR A 65 3.92 -2.38 3.97
N ALA A 66 4.64 -3.51 4.08
CA ALA A 66 4.27 -4.59 5.01
C ALA A 66 4.30 -4.12 6.47
N THR A 67 5.27 -3.28 6.83
CA THR A 67 5.35 -2.64 8.16
C THR A 67 4.17 -1.70 8.41
N CYS A 68 3.64 -1.03 7.37
CA CYS A 68 2.40 -0.25 7.50
C CYS A 68 1.20 -1.13 7.86
N CYS A 69 1.07 -2.32 7.26
CA CYS A 69 -0.01 -3.25 7.63
C CYS A 69 0.10 -3.65 9.09
N ALA A 70 1.29 -4.05 9.55
CA ALA A 70 1.53 -4.42 10.95
C ALA A 70 1.30 -3.27 11.93
N LYS A 71 1.70 -2.04 11.56
CA LYS A 71 1.50 -0.84 12.37
C LYS A 71 0.01 -0.55 12.61
N TRP A 72 -0.86 -0.85 11.64
CA TRP A 72 -2.29 -0.54 11.72
C TRP A 72 -3.20 -1.76 11.85
N GLY A 73 -2.64 -2.97 12.03
CA GLY A 73 -3.39 -4.20 12.23
C GLY A 73 -4.28 -4.55 11.04
N THR A 74 -3.77 -4.40 9.82
CA THR A 74 -4.51 -4.64 8.57
C THR A 74 -3.99 -5.84 7.79
N GLU A 75 -3.11 -6.67 8.36
CA GLU A 75 -2.55 -7.83 7.65
C GLU A 75 -3.62 -8.84 7.20
N ASP A 76 -4.68 -9.00 8.00
CA ASP A 76 -5.82 -9.88 7.73
C ASP A 76 -6.94 -9.21 6.89
N GLN A 77 -6.77 -7.93 6.57
CA GLN A 77 -7.75 -7.12 5.84
C GLN A 77 -7.38 -6.90 4.36
N VAL A 78 -6.27 -7.48 3.92
CA VAL A 78 -5.78 -7.48 2.53
C VAL A 78 -5.64 -8.92 2.02
N SER A 79 -5.59 -9.13 0.70
CA SER A 79 -5.53 -10.50 0.16
C SER A 79 -4.18 -11.17 0.38
N HIS A 80 -3.08 -10.43 0.30
CA HIS A 80 -1.73 -10.95 0.52
C HIS A 80 -0.79 -9.86 1.03
N VAL A 81 0.00 -10.18 2.06
CA VAL A 81 1.16 -9.40 2.50
C VAL A 81 2.41 -10.19 2.17
N SER A 82 3.23 -9.68 1.26
CA SER A 82 4.49 -10.33 0.89
C SER A 82 5.56 -10.12 1.96
N THR A 83 6.29 -11.19 2.28
CA THR A 83 7.49 -11.15 3.12
C THR A 83 8.76 -10.84 2.32
N GLY A 84 8.70 -10.95 0.99
CA GLY A 84 9.86 -10.90 0.11
C GLY A 84 10.19 -9.49 -0.34
N GLY A 85 10.42 -8.53 0.57
CA GLY A 85 10.66 -7.10 0.30
C GLY A 85 11.15 -6.75 -1.12
N GLY A 86 12.46 -6.93 -1.38
CA GLY A 86 13.08 -6.69 -2.70
C GLY A 86 12.74 -7.77 -3.74
N ALA A 87 12.65 -9.04 -3.34
CA ALA A 87 12.32 -10.15 -4.26
C ALA A 87 10.93 -10.00 -4.92
N SER A 88 9.97 -9.38 -4.23
CA SER A 88 8.65 -9.07 -4.76
C SER A 88 8.71 -7.96 -5.81
N LEU A 89 9.66 -7.04 -5.66
CA LEU A 89 9.88 -5.98 -6.63
C LEU A 89 10.56 -6.55 -7.88
N GLU A 90 11.60 -7.38 -7.73
CA GLU A 90 12.25 -8.08 -8.84
C GLU A 90 11.24 -8.91 -9.66
N LEU A 91 10.34 -9.63 -8.99
CA LEU A 91 9.24 -10.35 -9.64
C LEU A 91 8.30 -9.40 -10.42
N LEU A 92 7.99 -8.21 -9.88
CA LEU A 92 7.14 -7.22 -10.54
C LEU A 92 7.86 -6.51 -11.70
N GLU A 93 9.18 -6.39 -11.63
CA GLU A 93 10.04 -5.84 -12.68
C GLU A 93 10.19 -6.82 -13.85
N GLY A 94 9.85 -8.11 -13.65
CA GLY A 94 9.96 -9.17 -14.65
C GLY A 94 11.39 -9.68 -14.83
N ASP A 95 12.25 -9.45 -13.84
CA ASP A 95 13.64 -9.90 -13.84
C ASP A 95 13.70 -11.40 -13.49
N ASP A 96 13.67 -12.24 -14.54
CA ASP A 96 13.78 -13.69 -14.43
C ASP A 96 15.25 -14.14 -14.42
N ASN A 97 16.05 -13.73 -13.42
CA ASN A 97 17.36 -14.35 -13.16
C ASN A 97 17.24 -15.69 -12.41
N LEU A 98 16.22 -16.49 -12.74
CA LEU A 98 16.02 -17.87 -12.27
C LEU A 98 16.65 -18.90 -13.22
#